data_AF-A0A2E8R6A8-F1
#
_entry.id   AF-A0A2E8R6A8-F1
#
_cell.length_a   1.000
_cell.length_b   1.000
_cell.length_c   1.000
_cell.angle_alpha   90.00
_cell.angle_beta   90.00
_cell.angle_gamma   90.00
#
_symmetry.space_group_name_H-M   'P 1'
#
loop_
_entity.id
_entity.type
_entity.pdbx_description
1 polymer ?
#
loop_
_entity_poly.entity_id
_entity_poly.type
_entity_poly.pdbx_seq_one_letter_code
_entity_poly.pdbx_strand_id
1 'polypeptide(L)'
;KKLMESTIQIAQKCSFSLDELTYEYPKELVPSEYTAYEWLSKLTRIGIEQRWPEGISEKAHKIIEHELRLIKSLNYEHYFLTVYDIVSFARKQKILCQGRGSAANSIVCYCLGITEVDPEKVEVLFERFLSKERNEPPDIDVDFENDRREEVIQYIYFKYGRERAGIVASITTYRSRSAIKDVGKALGLSDKLLDHLSKSIYWWGSNLEDQLSDAKLDYEDPTIKKSPSEVSTESYDLSLFVPPKYFLHKIFPSKSIL
;
A
#
# COMPACT_ATOMS: atom_id res chain seq x y z
N LYS A 1 -27.33 -27.85 28.68
CA LYS A 1 -26.54 -28.94 28.04
C LYS A 1 -26.69 -28.91 26.52
N LYS A 2 -27.87 -29.18 25.96
CA LYS A 2 -28.11 -29.18 24.49
C LYS A 2 -27.62 -27.92 23.75
N LEU A 3 -27.87 -26.71 24.29
CA LEU A 3 -27.40 -25.47 23.67
C LEU A 3 -25.86 -25.32 23.67
N MET A 4 -25.18 -25.77 24.72
CA MET A 4 -23.70 -25.76 24.79
C MET A 4 -23.08 -26.82 23.87
N GLU A 5 -23.74 -27.96 23.67
CA GLU A 5 -23.29 -28.95 22.70
C GLU A 5 -23.44 -28.43 21.26
N SER A 6 -24.52 -27.69 20.98
CA SER A 6 -24.72 -27.04 19.69
C SER A 6 -23.66 -25.97 19.38
N THR A 7 -23.14 -25.22 20.38
CA THR A 7 -22.05 -24.25 20.12
C THR A 7 -20.77 -24.93 19.67
N ILE A 8 -20.39 -26.06 20.28
CA ILE A 8 -19.22 -26.85 19.89
C ILE A 8 -19.40 -27.42 18.48
N GLN A 9 -20.59 -27.95 18.16
CA GLN A 9 -20.89 -28.48 16.83
C GLN A 9 -20.82 -27.42 15.72
N ILE A 10 -21.21 -26.17 16.01
CA ILE A 10 -21.09 -25.06 15.06
C ILE A 10 -19.62 -24.67 14.91
N ALA A 11 -18.89 -24.50 16.02
CA ALA A 11 -17.47 -24.14 15.98
C ALA A 11 -16.62 -25.17 15.20
N GLN A 12 -16.89 -26.46 15.35
CA GLN A 12 -16.21 -27.53 14.61
C GLN A 12 -16.46 -27.51 13.09
N LYS A 13 -17.53 -26.86 12.63
CA LYS A 13 -17.83 -26.68 11.20
C LYS A 13 -17.16 -25.43 10.61
N CYS A 14 -16.64 -24.53 11.44
CA CYS A 14 -15.89 -23.36 11.01
C CYS A 14 -14.42 -23.74 10.80
N SER A 15 -14.08 -24.26 9.61
CA SER A 15 -12.72 -24.72 9.28
C SER A 15 -11.87 -23.70 8.52
N PHE A 16 -12.42 -22.52 8.20
CA PHE A 16 -11.73 -21.50 7.42
C PHE A 16 -10.48 -20.97 8.13
N SER A 17 -9.35 -20.96 7.43
CA SER A 17 -8.13 -20.26 7.82
C SER A 17 -7.87 -19.05 6.92
N LEU A 18 -7.31 -17.98 7.50
CA LEU A 18 -6.82 -16.84 6.72
C LEU A 18 -5.66 -17.21 5.79
N ASP A 19 -4.94 -18.30 6.08
CA ASP A 19 -3.84 -18.79 5.24
C ASP A 19 -4.34 -19.34 3.89
N GLU A 20 -5.64 -19.62 3.76
CA GLU A 20 -6.26 -20.06 2.50
C GLU A 20 -6.35 -18.92 1.47
N LEU A 21 -6.04 -17.69 1.89
CA LEU A 21 -6.18 -16.50 1.05
C LEU A 21 -4.89 -16.27 0.26
N THR A 22 -4.93 -16.61 -1.02
CA THR A 22 -3.78 -16.45 -1.93
C THR A 22 -4.00 -15.30 -2.91
N TYR A 23 -2.88 -14.72 -3.38
CA TYR A 23 -2.92 -13.69 -4.42
C TYR A 23 -3.30 -14.32 -5.76
N GLU A 24 -4.45 -13.92 -6.28
CA GLU A 24 -4.84 -14.17 -7.66
C GLU A 24 -4.83 -12.84 -8.42
N TYR A 25 -4.34 -12.87 -9.66
CA TYR A 25 -4.25 -11.71 -10.55
C TYR A 25 -5.04 -11.96 -11.85
N PRO A 26 -5.58 -10.91 -12.51
CA PRO A 26 -6.39 -11.04 -13.72
C PRO A 26 -5.63 -11.75 -14.84
N LYS A 27 -6.15 -12.91 -15.26
CA LYS A 27 -5.58 -13.71 -16.36
C LYS A 27 -6.12 -13.26 -17.71
N GLU A 28 -7.28 -12.61 -17.71
CA GLU A 28 -7.95 -12.06 -18.89
C GLU A 28 -7.20 -10.91 -19.59
N LEU A 29 -6.14 -10.39 -18.96
CA LEU A 29 -5.28 -9.35 -19.54
C LEU A 29 -4.32 -9.88 -20.60
N VAL A 30 -4.13 -11.19 -20.65
CA VAL A 30 -3.22 -11.85 -21.60
C VAL A 30 -4.04 -12.33 -22.79
N PRO A 31 -3.73 -11.91 -24.04
CA PRO A 31 -4.39 -12.45 -25.23
C PRO A 31 -4.15 -13.96 -25.35
N SER A 32 -5.11 -14.69 -25.95
CA SER A 32 -5.10 -16.16 -26.02
C SER A 32 -3.86 -16.76 -26.70
N GLU A 33 -3.16 -15.99 -27.52
CA GLU A 33 -2.00 -16.42 -28.30
C GLU A 33 -0.70 -16.31 -27.51
N TYR A 34 -0.73 -15.74 -26.30
CA TYR A 34 0.45 -15.46 -25.50
C TYR A 34 0.35 -16.08 -24.11
N THR A 35 1.50 -16.47 -23.56
CA THR A 35 1.66 -16.61 -22.11
C THR A 35 1.84 -15.23 -21.46
N ALA A 36 1.59 -15.12 -20.15
CA ALA A 36 1.78 -13.86 -19.42
C ALA A 36 3.21 -13.31 -19.56
N TYR A 37 4.21 -14.20 -19.55
CA TYR A 37 5.61 -13.84 -19.77
C TYR A 37 5.87 -13.31 -21.18
N GLU A 38 5.34 -13.96 -22.21
CA GLU A 38 5.51 -13.50 -23.61
C GLU A 38 4.82 -12.17 -23.84
N TRP A 39 3.62 -11.99 -23.27
CA TRP A 39 2.87 -10.74 -23.38
C TRP A 39 3.58 -9.60 -22.66
N LEU A 40 4.03 -9.82 -21.42
CA LEU A 40 4.84 -8.84 -20.67
C LEU A 40 6.11 -8.49 -21.44
N SER A 41 6.84 -9.50 -21.95
CA SER A 41 8.05 -9.28 -22.74
C SER A 41 7.78 -8.47 -24.01
N LYS A 42 6.66 -8.72 -24.70
CA LYS A 42 6.24 -7.99 -25.89
C LYS A 42 5.93 -6.52 -25.56
N LEU A 43 5.18 -6.27 -24.48
CA LEU A 43 4.89 -4.91 -24.02
C LEU A 43 6.16 -4.17 -23.61
N THR A 44 7.08 -4.84 -22.91
CA THR A 44 8.39 -4.27 -22.56
C THR A 44 9.16 -3.88 -23.83
N ARG A 45 9.18 -4.72 -24.87
CA ARG A 45 9.83 -4.39 -26.16
C ARG A 45 9.22 -3.18 -26.85
N ILE A 46 7.89 -3.07 -26.87
CA ILE A 46 7.20 -1.88 -27.38
C ILE A 46 7.61 -0.63 -26.58
N GLY A 47 7.71 -0.78 -25.25
CA GLY A 47 8.21 0.27 -24.36
C GLY A 47 9.65 0.69 -24.66
N ILE A 48 10.53 -0.26 -24.96
CA ILE A 48 11.93 0.02 -25.36
C ILE A 48 11.97 0.91 -26.59
N GLU A 49 11.21 0.56 -27.64
CA GLU A 49 11.15 1.34 -28.89
C GLU A 49 10.67 2.77 -28.66
N GLN A 50 9.76 2.98 -27.71
CA GLN A 50 9.24 4.31 -27.35
C GLN A 50 10.22 5.13 -26.51
N ARG A 51 10.91 4.50 -25.57
CA ARG A 51 11.82 5.16 -24.61
C ARG A 51 13.21 5.42 -25.19
N TRP A 52 13.69 4.53 -26.07
CA TRP A 52 15.00 4.63 -26.72
C TRP A 52 14.84 4.54 -28.26
N PRO A 53 14.35 5.60 -28.92
CA PRO A 53 14.16 5.61 -30.38
C PRO A 53 15.48 5.47 -31.15
N GLU A 54 16.61 5.84 -30.55
CA GLU A 54 17.95 5.72 -31.13
C GLU A 54 18.63 4.38 -30.81
N GLY A 55 17.94 3.49 -30.07
CA GLY A 55 18.47 2.21 -29.63
C GLY A 55 18.84 2.18 -28.15
N ILE A 56 18.65 1.02 -27.54
CA ILE A 56 18.95 0.76 -26.13
C ILE A 56 20.42 0.35 -25.94
N SER A 57 21.01 0.71 -24.80
CA SER A 57 22.36 0.28 -24.46
C SER A 57 22.42 -1.23 -24.15
N GLU A 58 23.60 -1.84 -24.33
CA GLU A 58 23.80 -3.25 -23.96
C GLU A 58 23.61 -3.47 -22.44
N LYS A 59 23.94 -2.47 -21.61
CA LYS A 59 23.74 -2.51 -20.16
C LYS A 59 22.25 -2.59 -19.83
N ALA A 60 21.44 -1.70 -20.37
CA ALA A 60 19.99 -1.72 -20.14
C ALA A 60 19.33 -2.98 -20.68
N HIS A 61 19.76 -3.48 -21.85
CA HIS A 61 19.25 -4.75 -22.39
C HIS A 61 19.49 -5.92 -21.42
N LYS A 62 20.70 -6.04 -20.85
CA LYS A 62 21.02 -7.08 -19.85
C LYS A 62 20.19 -6.94 -18.57
N ILE A 63 19.94 -5.71 -18.11
CA ILE A 63 19.11 -5.45 -16.93
C ILE A 63 17.65 -5.87 -17.21
N ILE A 64 17.08 -5.46 -18.34
CA ILE A 64 15.70 -5.83 -18.72
C ILE A 64 15.53 -7.35 -18.76
N GLU A 65 16.45 -8.07 -19.38
CA GLU A 65 16.38 -9.54 -19.42
C GLU A 65 16.47 -10.18 -18.04
N HIS A 66 17.30 -9.61 -17.15
CA HIS A 66 17.43 -10.07 -15.78
C HIS A 66 16.12 -9.85 -15.00
N GLU A 67 15.54 -8.65 -15.08
CA GLU A 67 14.27 -8.33 -14.43
C GLU A 67 13.15 -9.24 -14.93
N LEU A 68 12.98 -9.39 -16.25
CA LEU A 68 11.96 -10.26 -16.83
C LEU A 68 12.10 -11.72 -16.37
N ARG A 69 13.33 -12.24 -16.30
CA ARG A 69 13.60 -13.58 -15.77
C ARG A 69 13.24 -13.70 -14.29
N LEU A 70 13.52 -12.66 -13.50
CA LEU A 70 13.19 -12.65 -12.07
C LEU A 70 11.67 -12.62 -11.85
N ILE A 71 10.97 -11.73 -12.55
CA ILE A 71 9.50 -11.62 -12.54
C ILE A 71 8.86 -12.96 -12.88
N LYS A 72 9.36 -13.64 -13.93
CA LYS A 72 8.91 -14.99 -14.31
C LYS A 72 9.14 -16.01 -13.21
N SER A 73 10.34 -16.03 -12.61
CA SER A 73 10.68 -17.01 -11.58
C SER A 73 9.84 -16.86 -10.30
N LEU A 74 9.25 -15.68 -10.09
CA LEU A 74 8.40 -15.36 -8.95
C LEU A 74 6.90 -15.36 -9.32
N ASN A 75 6.54 -15.69 -10.56
CA ASN A 75 5.17 -15.72 -11.09
C ASN A 75 4.40 -14.38 -10.94
N TYR A 76 5.09 -13.24 -11.10
CA TYR A 76 4.49 -11.90 -10.96
C TYR A 76 4.12 -11.23 -12.29
N GLU A 77 4.12 -11.96 -13.40
CA GLU A 77 3.81 -11.39 -14.72
C GLU A 77 2.42 -10.74 -14.74
N HIS A 78 1.41 -11.42 -14.21
CA HIS A 78 0.04 -10.91 -14.15
C HIS A 78 -0.09 -9.66 -13.26
N TYR A 79 0.74 -9.54 -12.22
CA TYR A 79 0.76 -8.35 -11.38
C TYR A 79 1.24 -7.13 -12.17
N PHE A 80 2.38 -7.25 -12.87
CA PHE A 80 2.90 -6.18 -13.73
C PHE A 80 1.93 -5.82 -14.86
N LEU A 81 1.29 -6.82 -15.47
CA LEU A 81 0.28 -6.60 -16.51
C LEU A 81 -0.95 -5.85 -15.98
N THR A 82 -1.36 -6.10 -14.74
CA THR A 82 -2.49 -5.41 -14.11
C THR A 82 -2.18 -3.95 -13.84
N VAL A 83 -0.99 -3.66 -13.31
CA VAL A 83 -0.57 -2.28 -13.09
C VAL A 83 -0.39 -1.54 -14.42
N TYR A 84 0.24 -2.19 -15.40
CA TYR A 84 0.38 -1.64 -16.76
C TYR A 84 -0.98 -1.28 -17.36
N ASP A 85 -1.99 -2.14 -17.20
CA ASP A 85 -3.32 -1.89 -17.73
C ASP A 85 -3.97 -0.63 -17.16
N ILE A 86 -3.89 -0.45 -15.84
CA ILE A 86 -4.44 0.72 -15.13
C ILE A 86 -3.69 1.99 -15.52
N VAL A 87 -2.36 1.94 -15.59
CA VAL A 87 -1.52 3.06 -16.03
C VAL A 87 -1.78 3.41 -17.50
N SER A 88 -1.93 2.39 -18.36
CA SER A 88 -2.23 2.56 -19.79
C SER A 88 -3.59 3.24 -19.98
N PHE A 89 -4.59 2.89 -19.19
CA PHE A 89 -5.87 3.59 -19.16
C PHE A 89 -5.70 5.06 -18.76
N ALA A 90 -5.05 5.33 -17.62
CA ALA A 90 -4.85 6.69 -17.13
C ALA A 90 -4.13 7.57 -18.18
N ARG A 91 -3.05 7.06 -18.78
CA ARG A 91 -2.32 7.77 -19.84
C ARG A 91 -3.17 8.04 -21.07
N LYS A 92 -4.00 7.08 -21.52
CA LYS A 92 -4.93 7.28 -22.65
C LYS A 92 -5.94 8.39 -22.37
N GLN A 93 -6.39 8.50 -21.12
CA GLN A 93 -7.29 9.56 -20.66
C GLN A 93 -6.55 10.86 -20.27
N LYS A 94 -5.24 10.93 -20.51
CA LYS A 94 -4.37 12.06 -20.13
C LYS A 94 -4.47 12.41 -18.64
N ILE A 95 -4.69 11.40 -17.80
CA ILE A 95 -4.67 11.51 -16.34
C ILE A 95 -3.20 11.43 -15.92
N LEU A 96 -2.73 12.42 -15.17
CA LEU A 96 -1.35 12.40 -14.66
C LEU A 96 -1.20 11.23 -13.67
N CYS A 97 -0.19 10.41 -13.90
CA CYS A 97 0.15 9.31 -12.99
C CYS A 97 1.66 9.13 -12.85
N GLN A 98 2.12 8.72 -11.67
CA GLN A 98 3.53 8.56 -11.37
C GLN A 98 3.75 7.36 -10.44
N GLY A 99 4.54 6.38 -10.90
CA GLY A 99 5.03 5.31 -10.04
C GLY A 99 5.90 5.85 -8.90
N ARG A 100 5.68 5.32 -7.69
CA ARG A 100 6.39 5.69 -6.45
C ARG A 100 7.12 4.50 -5.83
N GLY A 101 7.91 4.82 -4.80
CA GLY A 101 8.59 3.82 -3.99
C GLY A 101 9.63 3.05 -4.79
N SER A 102 9.72 1.76 -4.53
CA SER A 102 10.69 0.85 -5.13
C SER A 102 10.38 0.53 -6.60
N ALA A 103 9.16 0.78 -7.08
CA ALA A 103 8.81 0.62 -8.50
C ALA A 103 9.69 1.47 -9.43
N ALA A 104 10.13 2.64 -8.97
CA ALA A 104 11.04 3.53 -9.70
C ALA A 104 12.40 2.88 -10.05
N ASN A 105 12.75 1.77 -9.39
CA ASN A 105 14.01 1.06 -9.60
C ASN A 105 13.93 -0.02 -10.68
N SER A 106 12.76 -0.25 -11.28
CA SER A 106 12.56 -1.27 -12.30
C SER A 106 12.59 -0.69 -13.71
N ILE A 107 13.49 -1.20 -14.54
CA ILE A 107 13.54 -0.84 -15.97
C ILE A 107 12.34 -1.42 -16.73
N VAL A 108 11.80 -2.56 -16.29
CA VAL A 108 10.54 -3.08 -16.84
C VAL A 108 9.39 -2.10 -16.53
N CYS A 109 9.30 -1.56 -15.31
CA CYS A 109 8.29 -0.54 -14.98
C CYS A 109 8.45 0.73 -15.83
N TYR A 110 9.69 1.16 -16.10
CA TYR A 110 9.97 2.29 -16.97
C TYR A 110 9.53 2.05 -18.43
N CYS A 111 9.82 0.86 -18.97
CA CYS A 111 9.37 0.44 -20.31
C CYS A 111 7.84 0.39 -20.42
N LEU A 112 7.17 -0.11 -19.37
CA LEU A 112 5.71 -0.15 -19.30
C LEU A 112 5.07 1.23 -19.09
N GLY A 113 5.85 2.28 -18.86
CA GLY A 113 5.34 3.62 -18.57
C GLY A 113 4.74 3.75 -17.18
N ILE A 114 5.02 2.83 -16.26
CA ILE A 114 4.61 2.92 -14.86
C ILE A 114 5.44 4.00 -14.15
N THR A 115 6.72 4.10 -14.49
CA THR A 115 7.64 5.11 -13.96
C THR A 115 8.21 5.97 -15.10
N GLU A 116 8.56 7.22 -14.78
CA GLU A 116 9.17 8.18 -15.72
C GLU A 116 10.69 8.33 -15.51
N VAL A 117 11.24 7.72 -14.46
CA VAL A 117 12.67 7.80 -14.16
C VAL A 117 13.41 6.74 -14.94
N ASP A 118 14.36 7.18 -15.76
CA ASP A 118 15.28 6.31 -16.49
C ASP A 118 16.30 5.68 -15.53
N PRO A 119 16.25 4.36 -15.29
CA PRO A 119 17.15 3.70 -14.35
C PRO A 119 18.59 3.58 -14.87
N GLU A 120 18.88 3.88 -16.15
CA GLU A 120 20.28 3.99 -16.59
C GLU A 120 20.98 5.22 -15.99
N LYS A 121 20.20 6.26 -15.63
CA LYS A 121 20.70 7.52 -15.09
C LYS A 121 20.79 7.53 -13.57
N VAL A 122 20.28 6.49 -12.91
CA VAL A 122 20.25 6.40 -11.45
C VAL A 122 20.76 5.03 -11.03
N GLU A 123 21.77 4.98 -10.17
CA GLU A 123 22.31 3.72 -9.67
C GLU A 123 21.37 3.16 -8.58
N VAL A 124 20.37 2.38 -9.01
CA VAL A 124 19.36 1.80 -8.12
C VAL A 124 19.39 0.28 -8.17
N LEU A 125 19.28 -0.34 -6.98
CA LEU A 125 19.30 -1.79 -6.82
C LEU A 125 17.89 -2.36 -7.00
N PHE A 126 17.65 -3.03 -8.13
CA PHE A 126 16.37 -3.69 -8.43
C PHE A 126 16.04 -4.80 -7.43
N GLU A 127 17.03 -5.47 -6.85
CA GLU A 127 16.84 -6.55 -5.87
C GLU A 127 16.19 -6.05 -4.57
N ARG A 128 16.23 -4.73 -4.30
CA ARG A 128 15.47 -4.13 -3.20
C ARG A 128 13.97 -4.02 -3.51
N PHE A 129 13.60 -3.96 -4.78
CA PHE A 129 12.23 -3.94 -5.25
C PHE A 129 11.67 -5.37 -5.39
N LEU A 130 12.48 -6.29 -5.93
CA LEU A 130 12.07 -7.68 -6.13
C LEU A 130 13.17 -8.65 -5.65
N SER A 131 12.92 -9.34 -4.55
CA SER A 131 13.84 -10.34 -3.97
C SER A 131 13.17 -11.69 -3.79
N LYS A 132 13.89 -12.76 -4.16
CA LYS A 132 13.45 -14.15 -3.91
C LYS A 132 13.37 -14.50 -2.42
N GLU A 133 14.14 -13.82 -1.58
CA GLU A 133 14.26 -14.13 -0.15
C GLU A 133 13.07 -13.63 0.67
N ARG A 134 12.35 -12.61 0.17
CA ARG A 134 11.21 -12.00 0.88
C ARG A 134 9.90 -12.76 0.69
N ASN A 135 9.76 -13.54 -0.39
CA ASN A 135 8.54 -14.28 -0.75
C ASN A 135 7.23 -13.44 -0.65
N GLU A 136 7.34 -12.12 -0.84
CA GLU A 136 6.25 -11.15 -0.82
C GLU A 136 6.16 -10.47 -2.20
N PRO A 137 4.95 -10.10 -2.66
CA PRO A 137 4.79 -9.35 -3.91
C PRO A 137 5.49 -7.98 -3.82
N PRO A 138 6.11 -7.51 -4.91
CA PRO A 138 6.73 -6.19 -4.93
C PRO A 138 5.66 -5.11 -4.79
N ASP A 139 6.01 -4.01 -4.14
CA ASP A 139 5.10 -2.89 -3.89
C ASP A 139 5.15 -1.88 -5.05
N ILE A 140 4.14 -1.89 -5.93
CA ILE A 140 4.01 -0.94 -7.04
C ILE A 140 2.93 0.10 -6.75
N ASP A 141 3.31 1.13 -6.01
CA ASP A 141 2.48 2.31 -5.77
C ASP A 141 2.42 3.19 -7.02
N VAL A 142 1.21 3.56 -7.45
CA VAL A 142 1.00 4.54 -8.53
C VAL A 142 0.14 5.69 -8.04
N ASP A 143 0.71 6.88 -8.03
CA ASP A 143 -0.04 8.09 -7.78
C ASP A 143 -0.82 8.50 -9.02
N PHE A 144 -2.04 8.98 -8.82
CA PHE A 144 -2.88 9.59 -9.84
C PHE A 144 -3.27 11.00 -9.39
N GLU A 145 -3.51 11.91 -10.33
CA GLU A 145 -4.00 13.24 -9.99
C GLU A 145 -5.31 13.17 -9.19
N ASN A 146 -5.41 13.99 -8.14
CA ASN A 146 -6.46 13.88 -7.14
C ASN A 146 -7.86 14.00 -7.74
N ASP A 147 -8.07 15.01 -8.59
CA ASP A 147 -9.39 15.37 -9.11
C ASP A 147 -9.93 14.34 -10.11
N ARG A 148 -9.06 13.53 -10.73
CA ARG A 148 -9.44 12.53 -11.75
C ARG A 148 -9.16 11.09 -11.34
N ARG A 149 -8.72 10.87 -10.09
CA ARG A 149 -8.52 9.54 -9.50
C ARG A 149 -9.78 8.68 -9.58
N GLU A 150 -10.96 9.28 -9.43
CA GLU A 150 -12.24 8.58 -9.51
C GLU A 150 -12.47 7.91 -10.87
N GLU A 151 -12.01 8.51 -11.98
CA GLU A 151 -12.12 7.90 -13.31
C GLU A 151 -11.36 6.57 -13.39
N VAL A 152 -10.18 6.51 -12.76
CA VAL A 152 -9.36 5.29 -12.69
C VAL A 152 -10.03 4.23 -11.82
N ILE A 153 -10.61 4.63 -10.68
CA ILE A 153 -11.39 3.74 -9.82
C ILE A 153 -12.57 3.14 -10.57
N GLN A 154 -13.34 3.97 -11.29
CA GLN A 154 -14.48 3.51 -12.08
C GLN A 154 -14.05 2.58 -13.22
N TYR A 155 -12.91 2.84 -13.87
CA TYR A 155 -12.33 1.92 -14.85
C TYR A 155 -12.04 0.54 -14.26
N ILE A 156 -11.40 0.49 -13.08
CA ILE A 156 -11.10 -0.77 -12.39
C ILE A 156 -12.39 -1.53 -12.10
N TYR A 157 -13.41 -0.86 -11.55
CA TYR A 157 -14.71 -1.49 -11.29
C TYR A 157 -15.41 -1.99 -12.55
N PHE A 158 -15.40 -1.21 -13.62
CA PHE A 158 -16.01 -1.58 -14.89
C PHE A 158 -15.31 -2.78 -15.53
N LYS A 159 -13.96 -2.79 -15.50
CA LYS A 159 -13.16 -3.81 -16.17
C LYS A 159 -13.09 -5.12 -15.39
N TYR A 160 -12.85 -5.05 -14.08
CA TYR A 160 -12.61 -6.23 -13.26
C TYR A 160 -13.86 -6.71 -12.52
N GLY A 161 -14.92 -5.88 -12.45
CA GLY A 161 -16.16 -6.20 -11.77
C GLY A 161 -16.14 -5.79 -10.30
N ARG A 162 -17.32 -5.43 -9.77
CA ARG A 162 -17.48 -5.00 -8.36
C ARG A 162 -17.33 -6.14 -7.37
N GLU A 163 -17.49 -7.36 -7.84
CA GLU A 163 -17.30 -8.59 -7.09
C GLU A 163 -15.83 -9.00 -6.97
N ARG A 164 -14.92 -8.41 -7.77
CA ARG A 164 -13.48 -8.69 -7.75
C ARG A 164 -12.60 -7.47 -7.48
N ALA A 165 -13.19 -6.30 -7.29
CA ALA A 165 -12.50 -5.05 -6.97
C ALA A 165 -13.14 -4.39 -5.74
N GLY A 166 -12.31 -3.76 -4.90
CA GLY A 166 -12.74 -3.08 -3.69
C GLY A 166 -11.79 -1.96 -3.29
N ILE A 167 -12.32 -0.95 -2.60
CA ILE A 167 -11.50 0.09 -1.97
C ILE A 167 -11.13 -0.38 -0.56
N VAL A 168 -9.85 -0.26 -0.22
CA VAL A 168 -9.36 -0.57 1.12
C VAL A 168 -9.79 0.52 2.08
N ALA A 169 -10.41 0.13 3.20
CA ALA A 169 -10.82 1.07 4.24
C ALA A 169 -9.61 1.56 5.05
N SER A 170 -9.60 2.86 5.36
CA SER A 170 -8.68 3.41 6.36
C SER A 170 -9.27 3.25 7.75
N ILE A 171 -8.56 2.55 8.64
CA ILE A 171 -8.97 2.38 10.03
C ILE A 171 -8.29 3.46 10.87
N THR A 172 -9.07 4.42 11.33
CA THR A 172 -8.59 5.40 12.31
C THR A 172 -8.68 4.78 13.70
N THR A 173 -7.53 4.55 14.33
CA THR A 173 -7.46 4.04 15.69
C THR A 173 -7.40 5.16 16.72
N TYR A 174 -7.86 4.86 17.94
CA TYR A 174 -7.80 5.80 19.04
C TYR A 174 -6.36 5.89 19.57
N ARG A 175 -5.73 7.07 19.45
CA ARG A 175 -4.32 7.30 19.83
C ARG A 175 -4.22 8.13 21.11
N SER A 176 -3.03 8.17 21.71
CA SER A 176 -2.78 8.87 22.98
C SER A 176 -3.28 10.31 23.00
N ARG A 177 -3.10 11.06 21.89
CA ARG A 177 -3.62 12.44 21.77
C ARG A 177 -5.14 12.53 21.88
N SER A 178 -5.86 11.58 21.28
CA SER A 178 -7.31 11.48 21.39
C SER A 178 -7.72 11.12 22.81
N ALA A 179 -7.03 10.17 23.43
CA ALA A 179 -7.24 9.77 24.82
C ALA A 179 -7.12 10.93 25.82
N ILE A 180 -6.07 11.74 25.68
CA ILE A 180 -5.85 12.93 26.52
C ILE A 180 -6.94 13.96 26.31
N LYS A 181 -7.33 14.22 25.06
CA LYS A 181 -8.38 15.20 24.75
C LYS A 181 -9.73 14.77 25.37
N ASP A 182 -10.13 13.52 25.21
CA ASP A 182 -11.46 13.08 25.69
C ASP A 182 -11.51 12.88 27.20
N VAL A 183 -10.47 12.30 27.82
CA VAL A 183 -10.44 12.16 29.27
C VAL A 183 -10.27 13.52 29.95
N GLY A 184 -9.42 14.39 29.40
CA GLY A 184 -9.28 15.74 29.92
C GLY A 184 -10.57 16.56 29.81
N LYS A 185 -11.35 16.42 28.72
CA LYS A 185 -12.70 17.00 28.63
C LYS A 185 -13.62 16.46 29.72
N ALA A 186 -13.64 15.14 29.93
CA ALA A 186 -14.46 14.52 30.98
C ALA A 186 -14.09 15.00 32.40
N LEU A 187 -12.82 15.36 32.61
CA LEU A 187 -12.30 15.91 33.86
C LEU A 187 -12.48 17.43 33.99
N GLY A 188 -13.08 18.10 33.00
CA GLY A 188 -13.34 19.53 33.01
C GLY A 188 -12.15 20.41 32.61
N LEU A 189 -11.15 19.86 31.92
CA LEU A 189 -10.02 20.63 31.40
C LEU A 189 -10.45 21.51 30.22
N SER A 190 -9.90 22.73 30.16
CA SER A 190 -10.19 23.64 29.04
C SER A 190 -9.60 23.14 27.72
N ASP A 191 -10.28 23.42 26.59
CA ASP A 191 -9.80 23.06 25.26
C ASP A 191 -8.40 23.62 24.95
N LYS A 192 -8.08 24.82 25.47
CA LYS A 192 -6.76 25.44 25.31
C LYS A 192 -5.66 24.64 26.00
N LEU A 193 -5.92 24.15 27.21
CA LEU A 193 -4.97 23.31 27.94
C LEU A 193 -4.82 21.94 27.28
N LEU A 194 -5.92 21.36 26.80
CA LEU A 194 -5.93 20.07 26.10
C LEU A 194 -5.19 20.11 24.77
N ASP A 195 -5.35 21.18 24.00
CA ASP A 195 -4.64 21.33 22.73
C ASP A 195 -3.14 21.49 22.97
N HIS A 196 -2.75 22.22 24.02
CA HIS A 196 -1.36 22.33 24.45
C HIS A 196 -0.79 20.96 24.86
N LEU A 197 -1.43 20.27 25.82
CA LEU A 197 -1.05 18.93 26.29
C LEU A 197 -0.91 17.92 25.14
N SER A 198 -1.88 17.89 24.23
CA SER A 198 -1.89 16.93 23.12
C SER A 198 -0.75 17.16 22.12
N LYS A 199 -0.30 18.40 21.96
CA LYS A 199 0.82 18.76 21.06
C LYS A 199 2.17 18.48 21.69
N SER A 200 2.27 18.57 23.02
CA SER A 200 3.47 18.28 23.80
C SER A 200 3.87 16.81 23.82
N ILE A 201 2.92 15.91 23.54
CA ILE A 201 3.15 14.47 23.57
C ILE A 201 3.45 13.95 22.16
N TYR A 202 4.57 13.24 22.06
CA TYR A 202 5.12 12.71 20.81
C TYR A 202 5.22 11.18 20.89
N TRP A 203 4.99 10.51 19.76
CA TRP A 203 4.91 9.04 19.71
C TRP A 203 6.26 8.33 19.96
N TRP A 204 7.39 9.03 19.85
CA TRP A 204 8.73 8.50 20.15
C TRP A 204 9.23 8.83 21.57
N GLY A 205 8.48 9.61 22.34
CA GLY A 205 8.91 10.02 23.66
C GLY A 205 8.71 8.90 24.68
N SER A 206 9.79 8.51 25.35
CA SER A 206 9.80 7.37 26.29
C SER A 206 9.27 7.70 27.68
N ASN A 207 9.24 8.99 28.06
CA ASN A 207 8.82 9.45 29.39
C ASN A 207 7.84 10.63 29.27
N LEU A 208 6.72 10.56 29.98
CA LEU A 208 5.68 11.58 30.00
C LEU A 208 6.12 12.84 30.78
N GLU A 209 6.88 12.68 31.85
CA GLU A 209 7.37 13.79 32.68
C GLU A 209 8.33 14.71 31.90
N ASP A 210 9.25 14.11 31.13
CA ASP A 210 10.19 14.86 30.29
C ASP A 210 9.46 15.63 29.18
N GLN A 211 8.45 15.01 28.55
CA GLN A 211 7.64 15.63 27.50
C GLN A 211 6.76 16.78 28.00
N LEU A 212 6.25 16.68 29.23
CA LEU A 212 5.49 17.76 29.86
C LEU A 212 6.42 18.90 30.29
N SER A 213 7.61 18.58 30.80
CA SER A 213 8.65 19.55 31.14
C SER A 213 9.10 20.37 29.91
N ASP A 214 9.32 19.71 28.77
CA ASP A 214 9.67 20.36 27.49
C ASP A 214 8.60 21.35 27.02
N ALA A 215 7.33 21.08 27.36
CA ALA A 215 6.21 21.95 27.08
C ALA A 215 5.94 23.00 28.17
N LYS A 216 6.83 23.12 29.16
CA LYS A 216 6.67 24.02 30.33
C LYS A 216 5.37 23.76 31.10
N LEU A 217 4.95 22.51 31.13
CA LEU A 217 3.82 22.05 31.93
C LEU A 217 4.35 21.38 33.19
N ASP A 218 3.90 21.84 34.35
CA ASP A 218 4.31 21.28 35.63
C ASP A 218 3.56 19.98 35.89
N TYR A 219 4.28 18.86 35.94
CA TYR A 219 3.72 17.55 36.25
C TYR A 219 3.06 17.50 37.64
N GLU A 220 3.50 18.36 38.56
CA GLU A 220 2.95 18.46 39.91
C GLU A 220 1.63 19.25 39.97
N ASP A 221 1.19 19.86 38.85
CA ASP A 221 -0.11 20.54 38.79
C ASP A 221 -1.25 19.54 39.08
N PRO A 222 -2.10 19.79 40.10
CA PRO A 222 -3.23 18.92 40.46
C PRO A 222 -4.20 18.66 39.30
N THR A 223 -4.22 19.55 38.32
CA THR A 223 -5.03 19.49 37.12
C THR A 223 -4.46 18.50 36.10
N ILE A 224 -3.13 18.38 36.04
CA ILE A 224 -2.39 17.45 35.18
C ILE A 224 -2.32 16.06 35.83
N LYS A 225 -2.17 15.97 37.15
CA LYS A 225 -2.26 14.70 37.91
C LYS A 225 -3.62 13.99 37.82
N LYS A 226 -4.69 14.71 37.47
CA LYS A 226 -6.00 14.12 37.18
C LYS A 226 -6.07 13.46 35.81
N SER A 227 -5.19 13.84 34.87
CA SER A 227 -5.16 13.25 33.53
C SER A 227 -4.66 11.79 33.58
N PRO A 228 -5.14 10.91 32.69
CA PRO A 228 -4.75 9.51 32.70
C PRO A 228 -3.29 9.40 32.21
N SER A 229 -2.38 9.21 33.15
CA SER A 229 -0.95 8.98 32.90
C SER A 229 -0.66 7.60 32.29
N GLU A 230 -1.65 6.70 32.26
CA GLU A 230 -1.54 5.35 31.74
C GLU A 230 -2.62 5.11 30.68
N VAL A 231 -2.37 5.54 29.45
CA VAL A 231 -3.06 4.99 28.27
C VAL A 231 -2.00 4.35 27.39
N SER A 232 -1.69 3.09 27.66
CA SER A 232 -0.92 2.25 26.77
C SER A 232 -1.73 2.01 25.50
N THR A 233 -1.47 2.80 24.47
CA THR A 233 -1.89 2.44 23.12
C THR A 233 -0.77 1.66 22.46
N GLU A 234 -0.87 0.34 22.45
CA GLU A 234 -0.05 -0.47 21.55
C GLU A 234 -0.39 -0.07 20.11
N SER A 235 0.60 0.50 19.43
CA SER A 235 0.54 0.76 18.01
C SER A 235 0.84 -0.53 17.26
N TYR A 236 -0.20 -1.28 16.92
CA TYR A 236 -0.10 -2.30 15.87
C TYR A 236 -0.47 -1.64 14.54
N ASP A 237 0.47 -1.64 13.60
CA ASP A 237 0.14 -1.45 12.19
C ASP A 237 -0.49 -2.74 11.69
N LEU A 238 -1.82 -2.72 11.57
CA LEU A 238 -2.62 -3.79 11.05
C LEU A 238 -2.98 -3.47 9.59
N SER A 239 -2.28 -4.12 8.66
CA SER A 239 -2.74 -4.30 7.29
C SER A 239 -3.82 -5.38 7.29
N LEU A 240 -5.06 -5.04 6.92
CA LEU A 240 -6.18 -5.98 6.92
C LEU A 240 -6.79 -6.22 5.53
N PHE A 241 -7.38 -7.40 5.42
CA PHE A 241 -7.58 -8.24 4.24
C PHE A 241 -9.05 -8.70 4.17
N VAL A 242 -9.70 -8.76 2.98
CA VAL A 242 -10.88 -9.63 2.67
C VAL A 242 -11.00 -9.88 1.13
N PRO A 243 -11.26 -11.11 0.63
CA PRO A 243 -11.34 -11.53 -0.80
C PRO A 243 -12.71 -11.22 -1.48
N PRO A 244 -12.89 -11.33 -2.83
CA PRO A 244 -12.20 -12.27 -3.73
C PRO A 244 -11.59 -11.78 -5.05
N LYS A 245 -10.63 -12.60 -5.47
CA LYS A 245 -9.99 -12.79 -6.77
C LYS A 245 -8.98 -11.79 -7.30
N TYR A 246 -9.07 -10.47 -7.08
CA TYR A 246 -7.97 -9.57 -7.49
C TYR A 246 -7.58 -8.62 -6.37
N PHE A 247 -6.44 -8.90 -5.76
CA PHE A 247 -5.85 -8.02 -4.75
C PHE A 247 -5.04 -6.92 -5.46
N LEU A 248 -5.59 -5.71 -5.52
CA LEU A 248 -4.84 -4.48 -5.81
C LEU A 248 -4.38 -3.85 -4.50
N HIS A 249 -3.62 -4.61 -3.70
CA HIS A 249 -3.01 -4.06 -2.49
C HIS A 249 -1.97 -3.04 -2.94
N LYS A 250 -2.19 -1.77 -2.58
CA LYS A 250 -1.28 -0.64 -2.82
C LYS A 250 -1.07 -0.23 -4.28
N ILE A 251 -2.15 -0.10 -5.06
CA ILE A 251 -2.07 0.78 -6.25
C ILE A 251 -2.15 2.25 -5.84
N PHE A 252 -2.85 2.55 -4.74
CA PHE A 252 -2.99 3.92 -4.25
C PHE A 252 -2.34 4.07 -2.87
N PRO A 253 -1.62 5.18 -2.60
CA PRO A 253 -0.94 5.39 -1.33
C PRO A 253 -1.91 5.45 -0.15
N SER A 254 -1.50 4.91 0.99
CA SER A 254 -2.27 4.85 2.24
C SER A 254 -2.50 6.20 2.94
N LYS A 255 -1.94 7.30 2.41
CA LYS A 255 -1.87 8.60 3.11
C LYS A 255 -2.75 9.72 2.55
N SER A 256 -3.68 9.44 1.63
CA SER A 256 -4.50 10.49 1.02
C SER A 256 -5.94 10.04 0.82
N ILE A 257 -6.59 9.68 1.93
CA ILE A 257 -8.04 9.68 2.04
C ILE A 257 -8.35 10.80 3.03
N LEU A 258 -8.47 12.02 2.51
CA LEU A 258 -9.20 13.16 3.07
C LEU A 258 -9.15 14.29 2.04
#